data_AF-A0A135SIG6-F1
#
_entry.id   AF-A0A135SIG6-F1
#
_cell.length_a   1.000
_cell.length_b   1.000
_cell.length_c   1.000
_cell.angle_alpha   90.00
_cell.angle_beta   90.00
_cell.angle_gamma   90.00
#
_symmetry.space_group_name_H-M   'P 1'
#
loop_
_entity.id
_entity.type
_entity.pdbx_description
1 polymer ?
#
loop_
_entity_poly.entity_id
_entity_poly.type
_entity_poly.pdbx_seq_one_letter_code
_entity_poly.pdbx_strand_id
1 'polypeptide(L)'
;MAPLLLRRSWLRSSRALTSRCLRRRSGPDFSKIHQDKRLYNGVIGPGETLRGWDWGDSNDFLIHGIRHHESFAKSSEVSDICKIHDRYARARNARLIMSNMIPDMASQAVVPYCIWYPDVATEDTYRKLYYRYPEMRYHIGRACAVAGYGDLYNQLDLLPDVSIAEEARDNGKLDIFEHIMRHSVRYAVMNDYERSVDLQNPRSGAYLNGDTAVRSSLELHRPLTVIGGPPERNPNLKKWPSHYFNIQEDSNISGDPSPGPRLSKIQGEYIALLHNPLPKDLPSINKDILILMAAWDGNIERYARLKRPITVPNEITAVVRGAYHHTPFARWLESCVDELFPRQYENRLIRQACYARFIMNDDLSRIDSEIDGETLPELFWWPHCPHSNTLRELAWRRPDLKHQVILACIAGDYHCLFLELFDGTRPTQEQWEAALHSYSEFYKEKIELRAKEEGLEFHKKSEWSKEYLRPTKELYKGRDKLALTEEIFNEPDQHSEDWYSWNVPEVNLFKFHMHSQIARWQQSITATDETRQRASMKAYSDLYSTKEDYERRLGPPPLPRYPKFLGLSHEFDE
;
A
#
# COMPACT_ATOMS: atom_id res chain seq x y z
N MET A 1 81.69 -26.94 -25.06
CA MET A 1 81.92 -26.02 -26.20
C MET A 1 80.64 -25.23 -26.44
N ALA A 2 80.64 -23.95 -26.06
CA ALA A 2 79.71 -22.95 -26.60
C ALA A 2 80.17 -22.58 -28.05
N PRO A 3 79.53 -21.69 -28.85
CA PRO A 3 78.63 -20.62 -28.40
C PRO A 3 77.61 -20.02 -29.43
N LEU A 4 77.00 -18.87 -29.05
CA LEU A 4 76.53 -17.74 -29.90
C LEU A 4 75.21 -17.94 -30.70
N LEU A 5 74.25 -17.01 -30.85
CA LEU A 5 74.12 -15.55 -30.71
C LEU A 5 72.63 -15.17 -30.54
N LEU A 6 72.27 -14.40 -29.50
CA LEU A 6 71.81 -12.98 -29.53
C LEU A 6 70.45 -12.69 -30.21
N ARG A 7 69.43 -12.31 -29.45
CA ARG A 7 69.10 -10.97 -28.89
C ARG A 7 68.17 -10.16 -29.81
N ARG A 8 67.03 -9.75 -29.26
CA ARG A 8 66.75 -8.33 -28.95
C ARG A 8 65.70 -8.22 -27.83
N SER A 9 66.16 -7.70 -26.70
CA SER A 9 65.35 -6.98 -25.71
C SER A 9 65.68 -5.48 -25.82
N TRP A 10 64.98 -4.67 -25.01
CA TRP A 10 65.08 -3.22 -24.76
C TRP A 10 64.23 -2.33 -25.68
N LEU A 11 63.53 -1.30 -25.21
CA LEU A 11 62.98 -0.89 -23.91
C LEU A 11 62.22 0.44 -24.15
N ARG A 12 61.27 0.75 -23.26
CA ARG A 12 60.79 2.12 -22.89
C ARG A 12 60.10 2.98 -23.96
N SER A 13 58.80 3.21 -23.75
CA SER A 13 58.24 4.50 -23.27
C SER A 13 56.78 4.28 -22.88
N SER A 14 56.44 4.21 -21.59
CA SER A 14 56.14 5.33 -20.68
C SER A 14 54.88 6.11 -21.07
N ARG A 15 53.72 5.77 -20.48
CA ARG A 15 52.98 6.61 -19.50
C ARG A 15 51.51 6.19 -19.34
N ALA A 16 51.13 6.04 -18.07
CA ALA A 16 49.83 6.31 -17.46
C ALA A 16 48.60 5.51 -17.93
N LEU A 17 48.39 4.34 -17.32
CA LEU A 17 47.05 3.77 -17.09
C LEU A 17 46.77 3.76 -15.58
N THR A 18 46.59 4.96 -15.03
CA THR A 18 45.97 5.19 -13.73
C THR A 18 44.60 5.81 -13.98
N SER A 19 43.55 5.01 -13.89
CA SER A 19 42.33 5.31 -13.14
C SER A 19 41.27 4.26 -13.47
N ARG A 20 41.17 3.28 -12.57
CA ARG A 20 39.94 2.52 -12.38
C ARG A 20 38.82 3.54 -12.19
N CYS A 21 37.78 3.44 -13.03
CA CYS A 21 36.53 4.16 -12.87
C CYS A 21 35.90 3.81 -11.51
N LEU A 22 36.24 4.61 -10.50
CA LEU A 22 35.32 4.95 -9.43
C LEU A 22 34.03 5.43 -10.10
N ARG A 23 32.97 4.62 -10.09
CA ARG A 23 31.61 5.12 -10.24
C ARG A 23 31.37 6.07 -9.08
N ARG A 24 31.73 7.35 -9.29
CA ARG A 24 31.22 8.46 -8.50
C ARG A 24 29.71 8.33 -8.54
N ARG A 25 29.06 8.13 -7.39
CA ARG A 25 27.68 8.58 -7.19
C ARG A 25 27.69 10.06 -7.60
N SER A 26 27.17 10.35 -8.79
CA SER A 26 27.00 11.72 -9.25
C SER A 26 26.08 12.41 -8.25
N GLY A 27 26.55 13.50 -7.65
CA GLY A 27 25.67 14.41 -6.94
C GLY A 27 24.55 14.89 -7.86
N PRO A 28 23.51 15.53 -7.30
CA PRO A 28 22.41 16.08 -8.10
C PRO A 28 22.96 16.95 -9.25
N ASP A 29 22.51 16.69 -10.47
CA ASP A 29 22.80 17.55 -11.62
C ASP A 29 22.07 18.88 -11.42
N PHE A 30 22.82 19.87 -10.92
CA PHE A 30 22.30 21.20 -10.63
C PHE A 30 21.71 21.90 -11.86
N SER A 31 22.16 21.55 -13.08
CA SER A 31 21.62 22.09 -14.33
C SER A 31 20.16 21.68 -14.53
N LYS A 32 19.87 20.39 -14.34
CA LYS A 32 18.52 19.83 -14.45
C LYS A 32 17.57 20.39 -13.39
N ILE A 33 18.04 20.56 -12.15
CA ILE A 33 17.23 21.14 -11.07
C ILE A 33 16.85 22.60 -11.37
N HIS A 34 17.78 23.39 -11.89
CA HIS A 34 17.48 24.76 -12.32
C HIS A 34 16.51 24.81 -13.50
N GLN A 35 16.62 23.87 -14.43
CA GLN A 35 15.71 23.72 -15.55
C GLN A 35 14.29 23.37 -15.11
N ASP A 36 14.13 22.35 -14.26
CA ASP A 36 12.83 21.92 -13.73
C ASP A 36 12.14 23.05 -12.96
N LYS A 37 12.90 23.82 -12.17
CA LYS A 37 12.39 25.02 -11.49
C LYS A 37 11.96 26.13 -12.43
N ARG A 38 12.68 26.37 -13.53
CA ARG A 38 12.28 27.37 -14.52
C ARG A 38 10.96 26.98 -15.18
N LEU A 39 10.83 25.72 -15.59
CA LEU A 39 9.59 25.20 -16.17
C LEU A 39 8.41 25.27 -15.20
N TYR A 40 8.62 24.84 -13.95
CA TYR A 40 7.62 24.94 -12.89
C TYR A 40 7.09 26.37 -12.72
N ASN A 41 7.98 27.37 -12.80
CA ASN A 41 7.63 28.79 -12.70
C ASN A 41 7.21 29.45 -14.03
N GLY A 42 7.02 28.66 -15.11
CA GLY A 42 6.61 29.17 -16.42
C GLY A 42 7.66 30.01 -17.14
N VAL A 43 8.95 29.68 -17.01
CA VAL A 43 10.08 30.41 -17.60
C VAL A 43 10.88 29.51 -18.55
N ILE A 44 11.23 30.02 -19.74
CA ILE A 44 12.16 29.40 -20.69
C ILE A 44 13.50 30.15 -20.63
N GLY A 45 14.63 29.44 -20.70
CA GLY A 45 15.94 30.07 -20.77
C GLY A 45 16.19 30.81 -22.09
N PRO A 46 17.06 31.84 -22.09
CA PRO A 46 17.45 32.53 -23.32
C PRO A 46 18.06 31.54 -24.34
N GLY A 47 17.49 31.46 -25.54
CA GLY A 47 17.99 30.59 -26.62
C GLY A 47 17.59 29.10 -26.51
N GLU A 48 16.82 28.71 -25.49
CA GLU A 48 16.32 27.35 -25.35
C GLU A 48 15.06 27.15 -26.21
N THR A 49 15.02 26.06 -27.00
CA THR A 49 13.81 25.64 -27.71
C THR A 49 13.24 24.41 -27.03
N LEU A 50 11.93 24.37 -26.77
CA LEU A 50 11.28 23.18 -26.21
C LEU A 50 11.41 21.96 -27.17
N ARG A 51 11.67 22.16 -28.47
CA ARG A 51 11.82 21.05 -29.44
C ARG A 51 13.09 20.22 -29.25
N GLY A 52 14.15 20.74 -28.62
CA GLY A 52 15.45 20.06 -28.47
C GLY A 52 15.59 19.21 -27.21
N TRP A 53 14.50 18.97 -26.47
CA TRP A 53 14.54 18.30 -25.17
C TRP A 53 14.30 16.81 -25.40
N ASP A 54 15.18 15.95 -24.89
CA ASP A 54 15.05 14.50 -24.99
C ASP A 54 13.86 14.05 -24.12
N TRP A 55 12.69 13.94 -24.74
CA TRP A 55 11.43 13.66 -24.08
C TRP A 55 11.31 12.17 -23.74
N GLY A 56 12.06 11.72 -22.73
CA GLY A 56 11.62 10.58 -21.92
C GLY A 56 10.27 10.88 -21.26
N ASP A 57 9.63 9.87 -20.63
CA ASP A 57 8.29 9.96 -20.02
C ASP A 57 7.99 11.32 -19.35
N SER A 58 7.34 12.21 -20.12
CA SER A 58 6.61 13.42 -19.75
C SER A 58 7.22 14.36 -18.69
N ASN A 59 7.56 15.60 -19.10
CA ASN A 59 8.00 16.61 -18.14
C ASN A 59 6.81 17.25 -17.39
N ASP A 60 6.38 16.61 -16.30
CA ASP A 60 5.30 17.12 -15.43
C ASP A 60 5.51 18.57 -14.95
N PHE A 61 6.76 19.06 -14.83
CA PHE A 61 7.05 20.45 -14.45
C PHE A 61 6.60 21.45 -15.53
N LEU A 62 6.72 21.06 -16.81
CA LEU A 62 6.20 21.84 -17.92
C LEU A 62 4.68 21.91 -17.89
N ILE A 63 4.00 20.80 -17.56
CA ILE A 63 2.53 20.77 -17.43
C ILE A 63 2.09 21.72 -16.31
N HIS A 64 2.73 21.63 -15.15
CA HIS A 64 2.49 22.55 -14.04
C HIS A 64 2.67 24.00 -14.50
N GLY A 65 3.80 24.33 -15.12
CA GLY A 65 4.09 25.65 -15.65
C GLY A 65 2.98 26.17 -16.59
N ILE A 66 2.58 25.35 -17.57
CA ILE A 66 1.52 25.69 -18.53
C ILE A 66 0.17 25.95 -17.81
N ARG A 67 -0.18 25.15 -16.80
CA ARG A 67 -1.46 25.29 -16.08
C ARG A 67 -1.50 26.49 -15.16
N HIS A 68 -0.37 26.85 -14.55
CA HIS A 68 -0.30 27.87 -13.51
C HIS A 68 0.12 29.25 -14.02
N HIS A 69 0.70 29.36 -15.22
CA HIS A 69 1.18 30.63 -15.77
C HIS A 69 0.54 30.95 -17.13
N GLU A 70 -0.39 31.91 -17.15
CA GLU A 70 -1.14 32.29 -18.35
C GLU A 70 -0.25 32.79 -19.50
N SER A 71 0.67 33.71 -19.21
CA SER A 71 1.58 34.27 -20.22
C SER A 71 2.45 33.19 -20.86
N PHE A 72 2.88 32.22 -20.06
CA PHE A 72 3.66 31.07 -20.50
C PHE A 72 2.82 30.13 -21.38
N ALA A 73 1.60 29.80 -20.98
CA ALA A 73 0.69 28.98 -21.80
C ALA A 73 0.36 29.59 -23.17
N LYS A 74 0.39 30.94 -23.26
CA LYS A 74 0.16 31.71 -24.49
C LYS A 74 1.41 31.87 -25.35
N SER A 75 2.58 31.40 -24.90
CA SER A 75 3.82 31.57 -25.64
C SER A 75 3.85 30.77 -26.95
N SER A 76 4.67 31.23 -27.90
CA SER A 76 4.91 30.55 -29.18
C SER A 76 5.47 29.15 -28.99
N GLU A 77 6.38 28.99 -28.01
CA GLU A 77 7.08 27.75 -27.72
C GLU A 77 6.10 26.69 -27.21
N VAL A 78 5.21 27.06 -26.28
CA VAL A 78 4.15 26.17 -25.78
C VAL A 78 3.13 25.87 -26.89
N SER A 79 2.75 26.86 -27.68
CA SER A 79 1.80 26.65 -28.78
C SER A 79 2.35 25.68 -29.84
N ASP A 80 3.66 25.68 -30.08
CA ASP A 80 4.31 24.77 -31.01
C ASP A 80 4.40 23.33 -30.50
N ILE A 81 4.74 23.12 -29.23
CA ILE A 81 4.82 21.76 -28.67
C ILE A 81 3.43 21.12 -28.52
N CYS A 82 2.39 21.93 -28.29
CA CYS A 82 1.01 21.44 -28.22
C CYS A 82 0.49 20.87 -29.56
N LYS A 83 1.12 21.20 -30.70
CA LYS A 83 0.78 20.61 -32.00
C LYS A 83 1.24 19.15 -32.13
N ILE A 84 2.17 18.74 -31.28
CA ILE A 84 2.85 17.43 -31.36
C ILE A 84 2.42 16.53 -30.20
N HIS A 85 2.10 17.11 -29.03
CA HIS A 85 1.81 16.35 -27.81
C HIS A 85 0.46 16.72 -27.18
N ASP A 86 -0.47 15.77 -27.21
CA ASP A 86 -1.83 15.93 -26.68
C ASP A 86 -1.86 16.31 -25.19
N ARG A 87 -0.94 15.76 -24.39
CA ARG A 87 -0.87 16.04 -22.94
C ARG A 87 -0.57 17.52 -22.64
N TYR A 88 0.34 18.14 -23.40
CA TYR A 88 0.63 19.57 -23.26
C TYR A 88 -0.50 20.42 -23.84
N ALA A 89 -1.13 19.95 -24.93
CA ALA A 89 -2.32 20.60 -25.49
C ALA A 89 -3.48 20.63 -24.48
N ARG A 90 -3.77 19.53 -23.77
CA ARG A 90 -4.77 19.52 -22.67
C ARG A 90 -4.43 20.52 -21.58
N ALA A 91 -3.19 20.51 -21.10
CA ALA A 91 -2.73 21.43 -20.07
C ALA A 91 -2.92 22.90 -20.48
N ARG A 92 -2.57 23.21 -21.74
CA ARG A 92 -2.76 24.55 -22.32
C ARG A 92 -4.24 24.88 -22.45
N ASN A 93 -5.05 23.99 -23.02
CA ASN A 93 -6.48 24.20 -23.21
C ASN A 93 -7.19 24.48 -21.88
N ALA A 94 -6.83 23.75 -20.81
CA ALA A 94 -7.31 24.03 -19.45
C ALA A 94 -6.98 25.48 -19.03
N ARG A 95 -5.72 25.91 -19.18
CA ARG A 95 -5.29 27.28 -18.85
C ARG A 95 -6.02 28.34 -19.66
N LEU A 96 -6.22 28.12 -20.96
CA LEU A 96 -6.92 29.08 -21.82
C LEU A 96 -8.38 29.23 -21.38
N ILE A 97 -9.08 28.13 -21.08
CA ILE A 97 -10.45 28.15 -20.55
C ILE A 97 -10.50 28.95 -19.25
N MET A 98 -9.62 28.63 -18.29
CA MET A 98 -9.50 29.34 -17.02
C MET A 98 -9.16 30.84 -17.19
N SER A 99 -8.59 31.22 -18.34
CA SER A 99 -8.28 32.61 -18.71
C SER A 99 -9.36 33.24 -19.61
N ASN A 100 -10.59 32.73 -19.57
CA ASN A 100 -11.75 33.21 -20.34
C ASN A 100 -11.64 33.08 -21.87
N MET A 101 -10.81 32.17 -22.36
CA MET A 101 -10.64 31.91 -23.80
C MET A 101 -11.02 30.48 -24.16
N ILE A 102 -11.86 30.30 -25.17
CA ILE A 102 -12.27 28.96 -25.61
C ILE A 102 -11.30 28.45 -26.69
N PRO A 103 -10.45 27.45 -26.39
CA PRO A 103 -9.55 26.87 -27.37
C PRO A 103 -10.31 26.05 -28.41
N ASP A 104 -9.66 25.78 -29.53
CA ASP A 104 -10.13 24.79 -30.49
C ASP A 104 -9.63 23.40 -30.10
N MET A 105 -10.56 22.52 -29.72
CA MET A 105 -10.31 21.15 -29.30
C MET A 105 -10.81 20.19 -30.38
N ALA A 106 -9.94 19.86 -31.33
CA ALA A 106 -10.28 19.05 -32.50
C ALA A 106 -10.55 17.57 -32.18
N SER A 107 -10.16 17.09 -31.00
CA SER A 107 -10.34 15.69 -30.58
C SER A 107 -10.52 15.58 -29.07
N GLN A 108 -11.08 14.45 -28.62
CA GLN A 108 -11.19 14.12 -27.19
C GLN A 108 -9.82 14.01 -26.50
N ALA A 109 -8.75 13.70 -27.23
CA ALA A 109 -7.41 13.59 -26.67
C ALA A 109 -6.88 14.94 -26.14
N VAL A 110 -7.41 16.06 -26.60
CA VAL A 110 -6.99 17.41 -26.18
C VAL A 110 -8.01 18.12 -25.29
N VAL A 111 -9.08 17.44 -24.88
CA VAL A 111 -10.08 17.94 -23.94
C VAL A 111 -9.54 17.83 -22.50
N PRO A 112 -9.45 18.94 -21.75
CA PRO A 112 -8.97 18.91 -20.38
C PRO A 112 -10.03 18.44 -19.38
N TYR A 113 -9.62 17.61 -18.42
CA TYR A 113 -10.50 17.13 -17.34
C TYR A 113 -10.75 18.17 -16.23
N CYS A 114 -9.70 18.84 -15.76
CA CYS A 114 -9.80 19.89 -14.73
C CYS A 114 -9.67 21.29 -15.37
N ILE A 115 -10.76 22.06 -15.36
CA ILE A 115 -10.89 23.40 -16.00
C ILE A 115 -11.21 24.53 -15.02
N TRP A 116 -11.07 24.27 -13.71
CA TRP A 116 -11.47 25.18 -12.62
C TRP A 116 -10.37 25.39 -11.56
N TYR A 117 -9.16 24.88 -11.81
CA TYR A 117 -8.02 25.04 -10.91
C TYR A 117 -6.71 25.25 -11.69
N PRO A 118 -5.88 26.27 -11.35
CA PRO A 118 -5.96 27.09 -10.12
C PRO A 118 -7.01 28.22 -10.14
N ASP A 119 -7.42 28.65 -11.33
CA ASP A 119 -8.36 29.75 -11.53
C ASP A 119 -9.69 29.23 -12.11
N VAL A 120 -10.74 30.03 -11.99
CA VAL A 120 -12.08 29.70 -12.51
C VAL A 120 -12.47 30.71 -13.56
N ALA A 121 -13.02 30.25 -14.68
CA ALA A 121 -13.51 31.12 -15.73
C ALA A 121 -14.80 31.83 -15.33
N THR A 122 -15.18 32.86 -16.09
CA THR A 122 -16.48 33.53 -15.97
C THR A 122 -17.61 32.61 -16.41
N GLU A 123 -18.80 32.86 -15.86
CA GLU A 123 -20.01 32.12 -16.22
C GLU A 123 -20.32 32.20 -17.73
N ASP A 124 -20.11 33.36 -18.37
CA ASP A 124 -20.29 33.55 -19.81
C ASP A 124 -19.32 32.69 -20.64
N THR A 125 -18.04 32.60 -20.22
CA THR A 125 -17.08 31.68 -20.87
C THR A 125 -17.58 30.24 -20.79
N TYR A 126 -18.07 29.79 -19.64
CA TYR A 126 -18.59 28.44 -19.51
C TYR A 126 -19.86 28.20 -20.31
N ARG A 127 -20.76 29.19 -20.43
CA ARG A 127 -21.92 29.12 -21.33
C ARG A 127 -21.48 28.93 -22.78
N LYS A 128 -20.54 29.74 -23.25
CA LYS A 128 -19.98 29.63 -24.60
C LYS A 128 -19.24 28.30 -24.81
N LEU A 129 -18.56 27.79 -23.77
CA LEU A 129 -17.90 26.50 -23.80
C LEU A 129 -18.93 25.37 -23.96
N TYR A 130 -20.02 25.40 -23.21
CA TYR A 130 -21.12 24.44 -23.33
C TYR A 130 -21.75 24.45 -24.71
N TYR A 131 -21.97 25.63 -25.32
CA TYR A 131 -22.50 25.71 -26.68
C TYR A 131 -21.57 25.09 -27.74
N ARG A 132 -20.25 25.23 -27.58
CA ARG A 132 -19.27 24.70 -28.53
C ARG A 132 -18.94 23.22 -28.30
N TYR A 133 -18.91 22.80 -27.05
CA TYR A 133 -18.52 21.45 -26.59
C TYR A 133 -19.53 20.92 -25.55
N PRO A 134 -20.76 20.55 -25.97
CA PRO A 134 -21.82 20.12 -25.04
C PRO A 134 -21.45 18.91 -24.18
N GLU A 135 -20.56 18.05 -24.67
CA GLU A 135 -20.02 16.89 -23.95
C GLU A 135 -19.23 17.28 -22.69
N MET A 136 -18.71 18.51 -22.62
CA MET A 136 -17.99 19.02 -21.44
C MET A 136 -18.93 19.46 -20.30
N ARG A 137 -20.26 19.29 -20.42
CA ARG A 137 -21.24 19.77 -19.44
C ARG A 137 -20.97 19.38 -17.98
N TYR A 138 -20.41 18.19 -17.70
CA TYR A 138 -20.04 17.81 -16.34
C TYR A 138 -18.78 18.53 -15.82
N HIS A 139 -17.80 18.78 -16.69
CA HIS A 139 -16.61 19.58 -16.38
C HIS A 139 -17.02 21.00 -16.01
N ILE A 140 -17.96 21.56 -16.77
CA ILE A 140 -18.56 22.88 -16.53
C ILE A 140 -19.39 22.85 -15.25
N GLY A 141 -20.20 21.80 -15.03
CA GLY A 141 -20.98 21.62 -13.81
C GLY A 141 -20.12 21.61 -12.56
N ARG A 142 -18.98 20.92 -12.60
CA ARG A 142 -18.00 20.93 -11.50
C ARG A 142 -17.34 22.29 -11.32
N ALA A 143 -17.03 23.01 -12.40
CA ALA A 143 -16.59 24.40 -12.30
C ALA A 143 -17.64 25.33 -11.68
N CYS A 144 -18.93 25.09 -11.96
CA CYS A 144 -20.04 25.82 -11.32
C CYS A 144 -20.10 25.54 -9.82
N ALA A 145 -19.85 24.29 -9.39
CA ALA A 145 -19.76 23.91 -7.98
C ALA A 145 -18.60 24.60 -7.24
N VAL A 146 -17.54 24.99 -7.95
CA VAL A 146 -16.44 25.79 -7.38
C VAL A 146 -16.80 27.28 -7.34
N ALA A 147 -17.33 27.82 -8.44
CA ALA A 147 -17.63 29.26 -8.57
C ALA A 147 -18.89 29.71 -7.81
N GLY A 148 -19.88 28.83 -7.68
CA GLY A 148 -21.25 29.16 -7.27
C GLY A 148 -22.14 29.65 -8.42
N TYR A 149 -21.94 29.15 -9.64
CA TYR A 149 -22.77 29.50 -10.80
C TYR A 149 -24.05 28.64 -10.87
N GLY A 150 -24.94 28.78 -9.89
CA GLY A 150 -26.15 27.96 -9.76
C GLY A 150 -27.09 28.04 -10.98
N ASP A 151 -27.27 29.23 -11.56
CA ASP A 151 -28.14 29.41 -12.73
C ASP A 151 -27.61 28.70 -13.98
N LEU A 152 -26.29 28.71 -14.18
CA LEU A 152 -25.66 27.93 -15.25
C LEU A 152 -25.75 26.44 -14.95
N TYR A 153 -25.47 26.02 -13.72
CA TYR A 153 -25.57 24.61 -13.32
C TYR A 153 -26.94 24.01 -13.67
N ASN A 154 -28.02 24.73 -13.35
CA ASN A 154 -29.39 24.30 -13.66
C ASN A 154 -29.67 24.18 -15.18
N GLN A 155 -28.93 24.89 -16.04
CA GLN A 155 -29.11 24.86 -17.49
C GLN A 155 -28.35 23.72 -18.19
N LEU A 156 -27.39 23.09 -17.50
CA LEU A 156 -26.57 22.02 -18.07
C LEU A 156 -27.30 20.67 -18.13
N ASP A 157 -28.47 20.56 -17.48
CA ASP A 157 -29.31 19.36 -17.43
C ASP A 157 -28.49 18.11 -17.06
N LEU A 158 -27.81 18.20 -15.92
CA LEU A 158 -26.93 17.15 -15.40
C LEU A 158 -27.72 16.17 -14.54
N LEU A 159 -27.31 14.90 -14.57
CA LEU A 159 -27.71 13.97 -13.52
C LEU A 159 -27.11 14.43 -12.17
N PRO A 160 -27.77 14.14 -11.04
CA PRO A 160 -27.29 14.51 -9.71
C PRO A 160 -26.01 13.74 -9.35
N ASP A 161 -24.86 14.26 -9.80
CA ASP A 161 -23.54 13.66 -9.70
C ASP A 161 -22.89 13.88 -8.32
N VAL A 162 -22.38 12.80 -7.72
CA VAL A 162 -21.79 12.84 -6.38
C VAL A 162 -20.48 13.62 -6.34
N SER A 163 -19.68 13.62 -7.41
CA SER A 163 -18.39 14.33 -7.45
C SER A 163 -18.61 15.84 -7.50
N ILE A 164 -19.62 16.30 -8.23
CA ILE A 164 -20.05 17.71 -8.20
C ILE A 164 -20.59 18.08 -6.81
N ALA A 165 -21.33 17.20 -6.14
CA ALA A 165 -21.80 17.47 -4.77
C ALA A 165 -20.65 17.56 -3.76
N GLU A 166 -19.65 16.67 -3.84
CA GLU A 166 -18.46 16.73 -2.99
C GLU A 166 -17.70 18.05 -3.20
N GLU A 167 -17.52 18.46 -4.46
CA GLU A 167 -16.87 19.73 -4.82
C GLU A 167 -17.68 20.94 -4.31
N ALA A 168 -19.00 20.95 -4.50
CA ALA A 168 -19.86 22.05 -4.07
C ALA A 168 -19.81 22.22 -2.54
N ARG A 169 -19.84 21.11 -1.81
CA ARG A 169 -19.71 21.12 -0.35
C ARG A 169 -18.35 21.65 0.09
N ASP A 170 -17.25 21.22 -0.55
CA ASP A 170 -15.89 21.67 -0.25
C ASP A 170 -15.74 23.20 -0.42
N ASN A 171 -16.38 23.76 -1.45
CA ASN A 171 -16.34 25.19 -1.76
C ASN A 171 -17.45 26.02 -1.08
N GLY A 172 -18.24 25.42 -0.18
CA GLY A 172 -19.34 26.09 0.53
C GLY A 172 -20.51 26.54 -0.37
N LYS A 173 -20.67 25.95 -1.56
CA LYS A 173 -21.76 26.23 -2.51
C LYS A 173 -22.96 25.33 -2.22
N LEU A 174 -23.63 25.65 -1.12
CA LEU A 174 -24.69 24.82 -0.54
C LEU A 174 -25.92 24.70 -1.43
N ASP A 175 -26.21 25.68 -2.28
CA ASP A 175 -27.31 25.67 -3.24
C ASP A 175 -27.19 24.51 -4.25
N ILE A 176 -26.03 24.36 -4.89
CA ILE A 176 -25.74 23.24 -5.81
C ILE A 176 -25.68 21.92 -5.06
N PHE A 177 -25.03 21.91 -3.89
CA PHE A 177 -24.94 20.72 -3.05
C PHE A 177 -26.33 20.20 -2.65
N GLU A 178 -27.19 21.04 -2.07
CA GLU A 178 -28.54 20.68 -1.65
C GLU A 178 -29.43 20.29 -2.85
N HIS A 179 -29.26 20.97 -3.99
CA HIS A 179 -29.94 20.61 -5.23
C HIS A 179 -29.63 19.17 -5.66
N ILE A 180 -28.38 18.72 -5.54
CA ILE A 180 -28.00 17.34 -5.87
C ILE A 180 -28.53 16.39 -4.79
N MET A 181 -28.33 16.73 -3.51
CA MET A 181 -28.62 15.85 -2.38
C MET A 181 -30.11 15.59 -2.12
N ARG A 182 -31.02 16.47 -2.57
CA ARG A 182 -32.47 16.24 -2.47
C ARG A 182 -32.98 15.10 -3.36
N HIS A 183 -32.18 14.65 -4.34
CA HIS A 183 -32.54 13.54 -5.22
C HIS A 183 -32.35 12.20 -4.49
N SER A 184 -33.34 11.32 -4.57
CA SER A 184 -33.28 9.99 -3.96
C SER A 184 -32.26 9.07 -4.65
N VAL A 185 -32.05 9.28 -5.96
CA VAL A 185 -31.07 8.57 -6.77
C VAL A 185 -30.01 9.56 -7.23
N ARG A 186 -28.75 9.27 -6.91
CA ARG A 186 -27.57 10.03 -7.30
C ARG A 186 -26.63 9.16 -8.13
N TYR A 187 -25.78 9.79 -8.92
CA TYR A 187 -24.96 9.12 -9.92
C TYR A 187 -23.47 9.37 -9.68
N ALA A 188 -22.64 8.40 -10.04
CA ALA A 188 -21.20 8.60 -10.23
C ALA A 188 -20.93 8.66 -11.73
N VAL A 189 -21.01 9.86 -12.29
CA VAL A 189 -20.78 10.17 -13.71
C VAL A 189 -19.31 10.52 -13.93
N MET A 190 -18.72 11.32 -13.04
CA MET A 190 -17.31 11.69 -13.07
C MET A 190 -16.44 10.71 -12.27
N ASN A 191 -15.31 10.28 -12.85
CA ASN A 191 -14.30 9.46 -12.16
C ASN A 191 -12.91 10.14 -12.18
N ASP A 192 -12.49 10.65 -11.03
CA ASP A 192 -11.24 11.40 -10.85
C ASP A 192 -9.99 10.53 -10.90
N TYR A 193 -10.11 9.22 -10.60
CA TYR A 193 -9.00 8.28 -10.70
C TYR A 193 -8.57 8.07 -12.15
N GLU A 194 -9.53 8.05 -13.06
CA GLU A 194 -9.32 7.79 -14.49
C GLU A 194 -9.36 9.06 -15.35
N ARG A 195 -9.84 10.17 -14.79
CA ARG A 195 -10.13 11.42 -15.51
C ARG A 195 -11.16 11.19 -16.63
N SER A 196 -12.23 10.47 -16.30
CA SER A 196 -13.29 10.08 -17.24
C SER A 196 -14.67 10.61 -16.82
N VAL A 197 -15.56 10.71 -17.80
CA VAL A 197 -16.97 11.08 -17.64
C VAL A 197 -17.81 10.06 -18.41
N ASP A 198 -18.59 9.25 -17.71
CA ASP A 198 -19.44 8.23 -18.34
C ASP A 198 -20.87 8.74 -18.58
N LEU A 199 -21.10 9.25 -19.79
CA LEU A 199 -22.41 9.75 -20.21
C LEU A 199 -23.37 8.64 -20.64
N GLN A 200 -22.89 7.43 -20.89
CA GLN A 200 -23.70 6.35 -21.47
C GLN A 200 -24.29 5.45 -20.38
N ASN A 201 -23.47 5.02 -19.42
CA ASN A 201 -23.89 4.08 -18.38
C ASN A 201 -23.48 4.54 -16.97
N PRO A 202 -23.86 5.76 -16.54
CA PRO A 202 -23.46 6.28 -15.25
C PRO A 202 -23.99 5.40 -14.11
N ARG A 203 -23.12 5.11 -13.13
CA ARG A 203 -23.48 4.27 -11.99
C ARG A 203 -24.51 4.99 -11.11
N SER A 204 -25.73 4.46 -11.04
CA SER A 204 -26.80 4.94 -10.16
C SER A 204 -26.64 4.45 -8.72
N GLY A 205 -27.32 5.11 -7.78
CA GLY A 205 -27.29 4.76 -6.35
C GLY A 205 -25.96 5.11 -5.66
N ALA A 206 -25.24 6.09 -6.22
CA ALA A 206 -23.98 6.56 -5.66
C ALA A 206 -24.21 7.40 -4.40
N TYR A 207 -23.26 7.36 -3.47
CA TYR A 207 -23.22 8.17 -2.27
C TYR A 207 -21.92 8.97 -2.22
N LEU A 208 -21.89 10.00 -1.38
CA LEU A 208 -20.65 10.72 -1.09
C LEU A 208 -19.69 9.75 -0.38
N ASN A 209 -18.49 9.57 -0.94
CA ASN A 209 -17.55 8.54 -0.49
C ASN A 209 -16.09 9.03 -0.47
N GLY A 210 -15.84 10.32 -0.67
CA GLY A 210 -14.48 10.90 -0.69
C GLY A 210 -13.64 10.40 -1.86
N ASP A 211 -14.29 10.12 -2.99
CA ASP A 211 -13.68 9.65 -4.24
C ASP A 211 -13.42 10.79 -5.24
N THR A 212 -13.59 12.04 -4.79
CA THR A 212 -13.38 13.26 -5.58
C THR A 212 -12.13 14.01 -5.13
N ALA A 213 -11.31 14.45 -6.09
CA ALA A 213 -10.22 15.39 -5.89
C ALA A 213 -10.77 16.82 -5.80
N VAL A 214 -11.35 17.16 -4.64
CA VAL A 214 -11.93 18.49 -4.40
C VAL A 214 -10.87 19.60 -4.37
N ARG A 215 -11.26 20.84 -4.64
CA ARG A 215 -10.34 22.00 -4.71
C ARG A 215 -9.40 22.10 -3.51
N SER A 216 -9.90 21.95 -2.28
CA SER A 216 -9.07 22.03 -1.07
C SER A 216 -7.95 20.98 -1.05
N SER A 217 -8.19 19.80 -1.64
CA SER A 217 -7.20 18.73 -1.77
C SER A 217 -6.05 19.09 -2.73
N LEU A 218 -6.33 19.93 -3.73
CA LEU A 218 -5.34 20.46 -4.69
C LEU A 218 -4.53 21.62 -4.09
N GLU A 219 -5.10 22.35 -3.13
CA GLU A 219 -4.45 23.50 -2.47
C GLU A 219 -3.48 23.09 -1.35
N LEU A 220 -3.56 21.86 -0.84
CA LEU A 220 -2.68 21.31 0.23
C LEU A 220 -1.17 21.28 -0.13
N HIS A 221 -0.81 21.74 -1.33
CA HIS A 221 0.52 22.05 -1.81
C HIS A 221 1.09 23.41 -1.32
N ARG A 222 0.37 24.17 -0.49
CA ARG A 222 0.93 25.36 0.20
C ARG A 222 1.71 25.00 1.48
N PRO A 223 2.81 25.72 1.78
CA PRO A 223 3.60 25.50 2.98
C PRO A 223 2.78 25.74 4.26
N LEU A 224 2.79 24.75 5.15
CA LEU A 224 2.75 25.03 6.58
C LEU A 224 4.14 25.54 6.95
N THR A 225 4.23 26.81 7.34
CA THR A 225 5.36 27.31 8.10
C THR A 225 5.56 26.38 9.30
N VAL A 226 6.64 25.59 9.28
CA VAL A 226 7.04 24.78 10.42
C VAL A 226 7.32 25.74 11.56
N ILE A 227 6.43 25.77 12.55
CA ILE A 227 6.69 26.45 13.82
C ILE A 227 7.83 25.67 14.50
N GLY A 228 9.01 26.29 14.58
CA GLY A 228 10.06 25.91 15.53
C GLY A 228 11.26 25.13 14.99
N GLY A 229 11.45 24.97 13.69
CA GLY A 229 12.68 24.38 13.12
C GLY A 229 13.33 25.31 12.10
N PRO A 230 14.67 25.45 12.04
CA PRO A 230 15.31 26.12 10.92
C PRO A 230 14.92 25.39 9.62
N PRO A 231 14.56 26.10 8.54
CA PRO A 231 14.17 25.47 7.29
C PRO A 231 15.34 24.62 6.79
N GLU A 232 15.19 23.30 6.86
CA GLU A 232 16.18 22.40 6.29
C GLU A 232 16.28 22.66 4.78
N ARG A 233 17.51 22.85 4.33
CA ARG A 233 17.91 23.18 2.97
C ARG A 233 17.63 22.04 1.98
N ASN A 234 16.38 21.72 1.69
CA ASN A 234 16.03 20.81 0.60
C ASN A 234 15.13 21.50 -0.43
N PRO A 235 15.70 22.30 -1.35
CA PRO A 235 14.95 23.16 -2.27
C PRO A 235 14.47 22.41 -3.52
N ASN A 236 14.25 21.10 -3.46
CA ASN A 236 13.95 20.27 -4.62
C ASN A 236 12.44 20.07 -4.77
N LEU A 237 11.90 20.43 -5.94
CA LEU A 237 10.52 20.12 -6.31
C LEU A 237 10.32 18.61 -6.20
N LYS A 238 9.26 18.17 -5.50
CA LYS A 238 8.94 16.74 -5.37
C LYS A 238 7.73 16.41 -6.22
N LYS A 239 7.83 15.30 -6.96
CA LYS A 239 6.70 14.66 -7.65
C LYS A 239 6.05 13.64 -6.72
N TRP A 240 4.74 13.47 -6.82
CA TRP A 240 4.03 12.35 -6.21
C TRP A 240 3.24 11.57 -7.28
N PRO A 241 3.96 10.87 -8.18
CA PRO A 241 3.32 10.18 -9.31
C PRO A 241 2.44 9.00 -8.86
N SER A 242 2.65 8.50 -7.64
CA SER A 242 1.85 7.42 -7.04
C SER A 242 0.61 7.91 -6.29
N HIS A 243 0.33 9.23 -6.26
CA HIS A 243 -0.90 9.73 -5.67
C HIS A 243 -2.11 9.33 -6.52
N TYR A 244 -3.19 8.92 -5.85
CA TYR A 244 -4.35 8.34 -6.51
C TYR A 244 -5.15 9.32 -7.37
N PHE A 245 -5.06 10.63 -7.09
CA PHE A 245 -5.60 11.67 -7.96
C PHE A 245 -4.49 12.38 -8.73
N ASN A 246 -4.70 12.59 -10.03
CA ASN A 246 -3.83 13.39 -10.89
C ASN A 246 -4.65 14.16 -11.94
N ILE A 247 -5.75 14.79 -11.50
CA ILE A 247 -6.69 15.49 -12.38
C ILE A 247 -6.08 16.72 -13.10
N GLN A 248 -4.94 17.21 -12.60
CA GLN A 248 -4.11 18.26 -13.23
C GLN A 248 -3.11 17.72 -14.26
N GLU A 249 -2.82 16.42 -14.22
CA GLU A 249 -1.81 15.76 -15.04
C GLU A 249 -0.36 16.24 -14.80
N ASP A 250 -0.07 16.83 -13.65
CA ASP A 250 1.28 17.32 -13.28
C ASP A 250 1.94 16.46 -12.19
N SER A 251 1.40 15.27 -11.90
CA SER A 251 1.95 14.34 -10.89
C SER A 251 2.03 14.98 -9.50
N ASN A 252 1.14 15.93 -9.19
CA ASN A 252 1.05 16.62 -7.90
C ASN A 252 2.38 17.23 -7.47
N ILE A 253 3.08 17.90 -8.41
CA ILE A 253 4.33 18.58 -8.10
C ILE A 253 4.08 19.67 -7.06
N SER A 254 4.93 19.71 -6.03
CA SER A 254 4.97 20.82 -5.06
C SER A 254 6.38 21.33 -4.82
N GLY A 255 6.46 22.63 -4.52
CA GLY A 255 7.71 23.36 -4.29
C GLY A 255 8.34 23.14 -2.92
N ASP A 256 7.59 22.57 -1.98
CA ASP A 256 8.03 22.35 -0.61
C ASP A 256 8.21 20.87 -0.30
N PRO A 257 9.01 20.53 0.72
CA PRO A 257 8.95 19.21 1.32
C PRO A 257 7.55 19.04 1.90
N SER A 258 6.62 18.51 1.11
CA SER A 258 5.48 17.81 1.70
C SER A 258 6.09 16.84 2.71
N PRO A 259 5.65 16.89 3.98
CA PRO A 259 5.95 15.82 4.91
C PRO A 259 5.59 14.53 4.17
N GLY A 260 6.46 13.53 4.25
CA GLY A 260 6.13 12.20 3.73
C GLY A 260 4.74 11.77 4.21
N PRO A 261 4.14 10.76 3.55
CA PRO A 261 2.69 10.52 3.51
C PRO A 261 2.00 11.08 4.75
N ARG A 262 1.44 12.31 4.63
CA ARG A 262 0.92 13.05 5.78
C ARG A 262 -0.01 12.08 6.49
N LEU A 263 0.35 11.64 7.70
CA LEU A 263 -0.54 10.82 8.52
C LEU A 263 -1.87 11.55 8.50
N SER A 264 -2.88 10.97 7.86
CA SER A 264 -4.16 11.62 7.62
C SER A 264 -4.79 11.81 8.99
N LYS A 265 -4.55 12.96 9.61
CA LYS A 265 -5.08 13.26 10.93
C LYS A 265 -6.57 13.44 10.76
N ILE A 266 -7.34 12.53 11.34
CA ILE A 266 -8.78 12.70 11.43
C ILE A 266 -9.08 13.84 12.39
N GLN A 267 -9.91 14.80 11.98
CA GLN A 267 -10.37 15.85 12.88
C GLN A 267 -11.22 15.22 13.99
N GLY A 268 -11.17 15.80 15.20
CA GLY A 268 -11.82 15.24 16.39
C GLY A 268 -13.32 14.97 16.20
N GLU A 269 -14.01 15.85 15.47
CA GLU A 269 -15.43 15.73 15.12
C GLU A 269 -15.77 14.48 14.28
N TYR A 270 -14.79 13.90 13.57
CA TYR A 270 -14.98 12.72 12.72
C TYR A 270 -14.48 11.42 13.35
N ILE A 271 -13.98 11.44 14.60
CA ILE A 271 -13.51 10.23 15.30
C ILE A 271 -14.59 9.14 15.35
N ALA A 272 -15.86 9.54 15.46
CA ALA A 272 -17.00 8.61 15.45
C ALA A 272 -17.03 7.72 14.20
N LEU A 273 -16.50 8.18 13.07
CA LEU A 273 -16.43 7.38 11.84
C LEU A 273 -15.53 6.14 12.00
N LEU A 274 -14.60 6.13 12.94
CA LEU A 274 -13.68 5.00 13.16
C LEU A 274 -14.38 3.77 13.77
N HIS A 275 -15.38 3.98 14.63
CA HIS A 275 -16.00 2.89 15.39
C HIS A 275 -17.51 2.72 15.15
N ASN A 276 -18.21 3.74 14.63
CA ASN A 276 -19.62 3.60 14.24
C ASN A 276 -19.77 3.09 12.80
N PRO A 277 -20.94 2.52 12.43
CA PRO A 277 -21.26 2.25 11.03
C PRO A 277 -21.06 3.51 10.17
N LEU A 278 -20.44 3.33 9.00
CA LEU A 278 -20.20 4.46 8.09
C LEU A 278 -21.55 5.02 7.60
N PRO A 279 -21.77 6.35 7.67
CA PRO A 279 -22.96 6.94 7.07
C PRO A 279 -22.96 6.66 5.57
N LYS A 280 -24.14 6.61 4.95
CA LYS A 280 -24.23 6.42 3.49
C LYS A 280 -23.43 7.50 2.76
N ASP A 281 -23.62 8.75 3.16
CA ASP A 281 -22.87 9.91 2.66
C ASP A 281 -21.77 10.28 3.65
N LEU A 282 -20.51 10.09 3.25
CA LEU A 282 -19.38 10.52 4.06
C LEU A 282 -19.31 12.06 4.14
N PRO A 283 -18.83 12.60 5.26
CA PRO A 283 -18.46 14.01 5.34
C PRO A 283 -17.22 14.30 4.49
N SER A 284 -16.94 15.59 4.26
CA SER A 284 -15.75 16.04 3.51
C SER A 284 -14.48 15.82 4.33
N ILE A 285 -13.92 14.62 4.24
CA ILE A 285 -12.68 14.25 4.93
C ILE A 285 -11.72 13.53 3.99
N ASN A 286 -10.43 13.56 4.32
CA ASN A 286 -9.50 12.58 3.75
C ASN A 286 -9.79 11.21 4.37
N LYS A 287 -10.40 10.32 3.58
CA LYS A 287 -10.78 8.97 4.03
C LYS A 287 -9.64 7.96 4.13
N ASP A 288 -8.40 8.32 3.81
CA ASP A 288 -7.28 7.37 3.76
C ASP A 288 -7.07 6.68 5.13
N ILE A 289 -7.25 7.41 6.24
CA ILE A 289 -7.21 6.80 7.58
C ILE A 289 -8.34 5.80 7.82
N LEU A 290 -9.51 6.01 7.23
CA LEU A 290 -10.62 5.06 7.33
C LEU A 290 -10.32 3.78 6.55
N ILE A 291 -9.61 3.89 5.41
CA ILE A 291 -9.13 2.73 4.63
C ILE A 291 -8.14 1.92 5.48
N LEU A 292 -7.15 2.60 6.07
CA LEU A 292 -6.13 1.96 6.90
C LEU A 292 -6.75 1.26 8.11
N MET A 293 -7.67 1.91 8.82
CA MET A 293 -8.34 1.31 9.97
C MET A 293 -9.24 0.14 9.58
N ALA A 294 -9.98 0.24 8.48
CA ALA A 294 -10.80 -0.86 7.98
C ALA A 294 -9.95 -2.08 7.56
N ALA A 295 -8.82 -1.85 6.89
CA ALA A 295 -7.86 -2.90 6.53
C ALA A 295 -7.23 -3.53 7.78
N TRP A 296 -6.78 -2.68 8.71
CA TRP A 296 -6.16 -3.09 9.97
C TRP A 296 -7.10 -4.01 10.74
N ASP A 297 -8.34 -3.60 10.98
CA ASP A 297 -9.35 -4.36 11.73
C ASP A 297 -9.99 -5.51 10.93
N GLY A 298 -9.54 -5.76 9.70
CA GLY A 298 -10.09 -6.80 8.83
C GLY A 298 -11.59 -6.66 8.57
N ASN A 299 -12.09 -5.42 8.50
CA ASN A 299 -13.50 -5.15 8.27
C ASN A 299 -13.80 -5.15 6.77
N ILE A 300 -14.29 -6.28 6.25
CA ILE A 300 -14.57 -6.49 4.82
C ILE A 300 -15.46 -5.39 4.25
N GLU A 301 -16.62 -5.13 4.87
CA GLU A 301 -17.62 -4.19 4.36
C GLU A 301 -17.07 -2.76 4.28
N ARG A 302 -16.39 -2.30 5.34
CA ARG A 302 -15.79 -0.97 5.36
C ARG A 302 -14.65 -0.86 4.36
N TYR A 303 -13.78 -1.87 4.30
CA TYR A 303 -12.61 -1.86 3.43
C TYR A 303 -13.02 -1.89 1.96
N ALA A 304 -13.92 -2.79 1.58
CA ALA A 304 -14.45 -2.90 0.22
C ALA A 304 -15.13 -1.60 -0.24
N ARG A 305 -15.85 -0.92 0.65
CA ARG A 305 -16.49 0.37 0.34
C ARG A 305 -15.49 1.54 0.19
N LEU A 306 -14.47 1.59 1.06
CA LEU A 306 -13.59 2.75 1.18
C LEU A 306 -12.38 2.70 0.25
N LYS A 307 -11.92 1.49 -0.09
CA LYS A 307 -10.70 1.25 -0.87
C LYS A 307 -10.67 2.06 -2.16
N ARG A 308 -9.49 2.63 -2.44
CA ARG A 308 -9.19 3.31 -3.71
C ARG A 308 -8.57 2.32 -4.73
N PRO A 309 -8.61 2.64 -6.04
CA PRO A 309 -7.95 1.82 -7.07
C PRO A 309 -6.43 1.69 -6.87
N ILE A 310 -5.79 2.75 -6.35
CA ILE A 310 -4.37 2.76 -6.02
C ILE A 310 -4.23 2.72 -4.50
N THR A 311 -3.29 1.92 -4.01
CA THR A 311 -3.02 1.75 -2.59
C THR A 311 -2.58 3.06 -1.94
N VAL A 312 -3.15 3.36 -0.78
CA VAL A 312 -2.69 4.47 0.05
C VAL A 312 -1.43 4.05 0.83
N PRO A 313 -0.58 5.00 1.26
CA PRO A 313 0.58 4.70 2.09
C PRO A 313 0.20 3.85 3.31
N ASN A 314 0.97 2.81 3.60
CA ASN A 314 0.75 1.81 4.67
C ASN A 314 -0.47 0.87 4.50
N GLU A 315 -1.23 0.96 3.40
CA GLU A 315 -2.39 0.08 3.17
C GLU A 315 -1.99 -1.40 3.19
N ILE A 316 -0.91 -1.78 2.48
CA ILE A 316 -0.45 -3.17 2.43
C ILE A 316 -0.12 -3.71 3.82
N THR A 317 0.55 -2.93 4.66
CA THR A 317 0.88 -3.34 6.03
C THR A 317 -0.38 -3.56 6.86
N ALA A 318 -1.36 -2.66 6.73
CA ALA A 318 -2.64 -2.79 7.42
C ALA A 318 -3.45 -4.00 6.93
N VAL A 319 -3.48 -4.24 5.62
CA VAL A 319 -4.14 -5.41 5.00
C VAL A 319 -3.50 -6.71 5.46
N VAL A 320 -2.16 -6.77 5.47
CA VAL A 320 -1.41 -7.92 5.99
C VAL A 320 -1.78 -8.16 7.44
N ARG A 321 -1.74 -7.14 8.31
CA ARG A 321 -2.19 -7.28 9.70
C ARG A 321 -3.62 -7.82 9.77
N GLY A 322 -4.56 -7.20 9.06
CA GLY A 322 -5.96 -7.61 9.03
C GLY A 322 -6.11 -9.09 8.68
N ALA A 323 -5.39 -9.56 7.66
CA ALA A 323 -5.40 -10.97 7.24
C ALA A 323 -4.86 -11.91 8.33
N TYR A 324 -3.77 -11.53 9.03
CA TYR A 324 -3.22 -12.33 10.13
C TYR A 324 -4.18 -12.47 11.33
N HIS A 325 -5.04 -11.48 11.58
CA HIS A 325 -5.93 -11.48 12.76
C HIS A 325 -7.36 -11.92 12.48
N HIS A 326 -7.88 -11.68 11.27
CA HIS A 326 -9.31 -11.81 10.99
C HIS A 326 -9.56 -12.85 9.90
N THR A 327 -10.04 -14.03 10.33
CA THR A 327 -10.28 -15.18 9.44
C THR A 327 -11.19 -14.88 8.25
N PRO A 328 -12.37 -14.24 8.40
CA PRO A 328 -13.23 -13.92 7.26
C PRO A 328 -12.54 -12.98 6.27
N PHE A 329 -11.77 -12.00 6.76
CA PHE A 329 -11.04 -11.05 5.92
C PHE A 329 -9.95 -11.74 5.09
N ALA A 330 -9.15 -12.62 5.70
CA ALA A 330 -8.17 -13.44 4.98
C ALA A 330 -8.83 -14.31 3.90
N ARG A 331 -9.98 -14.92 4.22
CA ARG A 331 -10.73 -15.74 3.26
C ARG A 331 -11.27 -14.92 2.09
N TRP A 332 -11.82 -13.74 2.36
CA TRP A 332 -12.31 -12.81 1.33
C TRP A 332 -11.17 -12.28 0.46
N LEU A 333 -10.06 -11.84 1.07
CA LEU A 333 -8.87 -11.39 0.34
C LEU A 333 -8.37 -12.47 -0.62
N GLU A 334 -8.25 -13.72 -0.19
CA GLU A 334 -7.77 -14.80 -1.07
C GLU A 334 -8.63 -14.95 -2.35
N SER A 335 -9.93 -14.67 -2.27
CA SER A 335 -10.85 -14.75 -3.41
C SER A 335 -10.76 -13.60 -4.41
N CYS A 336 -10.13 -12.47 -4.04
CA CYS A 336 -10.09 -11.25 -4.86
C CYS A 336 -8.72 -10.56 -4.88
N VAL A 337 -7.66 -11.18 -4.34
CA VAL A 337 -6.33 -10.55 -4.19
C VAL A 337 -5.73 -10.13 -5.54
N ASP A 338 -5.98 -10.88 -6.61
CA ASP A 338 -5.47 -10.57 -7.95
C ASP A 338 -6.14 -9.33 -8.55
N GLU A 339 -7.43 -9.12 -8.23
CA GLU A 339 -8.18 -7.93 -8.65
C GLU A 339 -7.81 -6.71 -7.80
N LEU A 340 -7.72 -6.88 -6.47
CA LEU A 340 -7.46 -5.79 -5.53
C LEU A 340 -6.00 -5.33 -5.53
N PHE A 341 -5.07 -6.25 -5.79
CA PHE A 341 -3.62 -6.04 -5.72
C PHE A 341 -2.92 -6.75 -6.90
N PRO A 342 -2.99 -6.18 -8.11
CA PRO A 342 -2.41 -6.80 -9.32
C PRO A 342 -0.88 -6.79 -9.31
N ARG A 343 -0.24 -6.01 -8.44
CA ARG A 343 1.22 -5.97 -8.30
C ARG A 343 1.72 -7.23 -7.62
N GLN A 344 2.55 -7.99 -8.32
CA GLN A 344 3.06 -9.29 -7.87
C GLN A 344 3.66 -9.26 -6.45
N TYR A 345 4.45 -8.24 -6.11
CA TYR A 345 5.06 -8.14 -4.77
C TYR A 345 4.02 -7.96 -3.66
N GLU A 346 3.05 -7.05 -3.84
CA GLU A 346 1.98 -6.78 -2.87
C GLU A 346 1.07 -8.02 -2.73
N ASN A 347 0.70 -8.62 -3.86
CA ASN A 347 -0.10 -9.84 -3.94
C ASN A 347 0.55 -10.98 -3.14
N ARG A 348 1.85 -11.21 -3.34
CA ARG A 348 2.63 -12.23 -2.64
C ARG A 348 2.58 -12.05 -1.12
N LEU A 349 2.81 -10.83 -0.63
CA LEU A 349 2.77 -10.54 0.82
C LEU A 349 1.39 -10.81 1.44
N ILE A 350 0.32 -10.48 0.71
CA ILE A 350 -1.05 -10.71 1.16
C ILE A 350 -1.37 -12.21 1.15
N ARG A 351 -0.95 -12.96 0.12
CA ARG A 351 -1.12 -14.42 0.08
C ARG A 351 -0.40 -15.12 1.23
N GLN A 352 0.83 -14.69 1.54
CA GLN A 352 1.55 -15.17 2.73
C GLN A 352 0.73 -14.94 4.00
N ALA A 353 0.14 -13.76 4.17
CA ALA A 353 -0.70 -13.46 5.33
C ALA A 353 -1.97 -14.33 5.40
N CYS A 354 -2.64 -14.54 4.26
CA CYS A 354 -3.82 -15.41 4.19
C CYS A 354 -3.45 -16.86 4.54
N TYR A 355 -2.39 -17.42 3.96
CA TYR A 355 -1.94 -18.78 4.26
C TYR A 355 -1.45 -18.94 5.69
N ALA A 356 -0.79 -17.93 6.27
CA ALA A 356 -0.49 -17.92 7.69
C ALA A 356 -1.78 -18.09 8.52
N ARG A 357 -2.81 -17.31 8.21
CA ARG A 357 -4.10 -17.37 8.91
C ARG A 357 -4.79 -18.73 8.75
N PHE A 358 -4.66 -19.36 7.59
CA PHE A 358 -5.26 -20.68 7.35
C PHE A 358 -4.53 -21.77 8.15
N ILE A 359 -3.19 -21.74 8.15
CA ILE A 359 -2.36 -22.64 8.96
C ILE A 359 -2.69 -22.48 10.45
N MET A 360 -2.81 -21.24 10.94
CA MET A 360 -3.22 -20.94 12.33
C MET A 360 -4.61 -21.49 12.69
N ASN A 361 -5.51 -21.63 11.72
CA ASN A 361 -6.83 -22.23 11.93
C ASN A 361 -6.83 -23.74 11.65
N ASP A 362 -5.67 -24.38 11.65
CA ASP A 362 -5.50 -25.82 11.38
C ASP A 362 -6.01 -26.24 10.00
N ASP A 363 -5.90 -25.36 9.01
CA ASP A 363 -6.31 -25.62 7.63
C ASP A 363 -5.12 -25.60 6.66
N LEU A 364 -4.78 -26.79 6.16
CA LEU A 364 -3.77 -27.02 5.13
C LEU A 364 -4.39 -27.40 3.77
N SER A 365 -5.70 -27.19 3.57
CA SER A 365 -6.40 -27.59 2.33
C SER A 365 -5.82 -26.99 1.06
N ARG A 366 -5.13 -25.84 1.16
CA ARG A 366 -4.44 -25.16 0.06
C ARG A 366 -2.93 -25.39 0.03
N ILE A 367 -2.37 -26.13 0.98
CA ILE A 367 -0.93 -26.28 1.11
C ILE A 367 -0.55 -27.67 0.61
N ASP A 368 0.11 -27.69 -0.54
CA ASP A 368 0.64 -28.87 -1.22
C ASP A 368 2.00 -28.56 -1.88
N SER A 369 2.54 -29.54 -2.61
CA SER A 369 3.82 -29.43 -3.31
C SER A 369 3.80 -28.51 -4.53
N GLU A 370 2.62 -28.15 -5.06
CA GLU A 370 2.47 -27.33 -6.26
C GLU A 370 2.41 -25.83 -5.95
N ILE A 371 2.01 -25.47 -4.73
CA ILE A 371 2.02 -24.07 -4.28
C ILE A 371 3.42 -23.47 -4.37
N ASP A 372 3.49 -22.25 -4.91
CA ASP A 372 4.71 -21.47 -4.94
C ASP A 372 5.22 -21.17 -3.52
N GLY A 373 6.43 -21.62 -3.21
CA GLY A 373 7.09 -21.40 -1.91
C GLY A 373 7.25 -19.93 -1.55
N GLU A 374 7.32 -19.03 -2.53
CA GLU A 374 7.33 -17.59 -2.29
C GLU A 374 6.01 -17.06 -1.69
N THR A 375 4.89 -17.74 -1.92
CA THR A 375 3.59 -17.38 -1.33
C THR A 375 3.38 -17.97 0.07
N LEU A 376 4.24 -18.90 0.50
CA LEU A 376 4.12 -19.50 1.82
C LEU A 376 4.62 -18.54 2.92
N PRO A 377 3.97 -18.53 4.09
CA PRO A 377 4.34 -17.61 5.18
C PRO A 377 5.67 -17.96 5.82
N GLU A 378 6.34 -16.96 6.38
CA GLU A 378 7.49 -17.14 7.27
C GLU A 378 7.08 -17.27 8.73
N LEU A 379 5.92 -16.71 9.08
CA LEU A 379 5.37 -16.68 10.43
C LEU A 379 3.91 -17.12 10.39
N PHE A 380 3.54 -18.11 11.20
CA PHE A 380 2.19 -18.67 11.24
C PHE A 380 1.81 -19.19 12.63
N TRP A 381 2.40 -18.63 13.68
CA TRP A 381 2.13 -18.98 15.08
C TRP A 381 1.64 -17.79 15.92
N TRP A 382 1.23 -16.71 15.26
CA TRP A 382 0.71 -15.50 15.88
C TRP A 382 -0.40 -14.88 15.01
N PRO A 383 -1.54 -14.44 15.59
CA PRO A 383 -1.79 -14.21 17.03
C PRO A 383 -2.06 -15.47 17.85
N HIS A 384 -2.25 -16.62 17.23
CA HIS A 384 -2.40 -17.90 17.93
C HIS A 384 -1.64 -19.00 17.19
N CYS A 385 -1.21 -20.02 17.94
CA CYS A 385 -0.39 -21.10 17.41
C CYS A 385 -1.26 -22.23 16.82
N PRO A 386 -0.92 -22.80 15.65
CA PRO A 386 -1.58 -23.99 15.11
C PRO A 386 -1.44 -25.18 16.05
N HIS A 387 -2.31 -26.17 15.91
CA HIS A 387 -2.20 -27.44 16.61
C HIS A 387 -0.95 -28.22 16.15
N SER A 388 -0.34 -28.97 17.07
CA SER A 388 0.89 -29.73 16.79
C SER A 388 0.73 -30.73 15.63
N ASN A 389 -0.44 -31.38 15.49
CA ASN A 389 -0.69 -32.27 14.35
C ASN A 389 -0.71 -31.53 13.00
N THR A 390 -1.23 -30.31 12.95
CA THR A 390 -1.19 -29.45 11.76
C THR A 390 0.25 -29.11 11.42
N LEU A 391 1.04 -28.72 12.41
CA LEU A 391 2.47 -28.41 12.22
C LEU A 391 3.26 -29.63 11.71
N ARG A 392 3.00 -30.81 12.27
CA ARG A 392 3.60 -32.07 11.81
C ARG A 392 3.26 -32.36 10.36
N GLU A 393 1.98 -32.22 10.00
CA GLU A 393 1.52 -32.39 8.62
C GLU A 393 2.12 -31.36 7.67
N LEU A 394 2.21 -30.10 8.10
CA LEU A 394 2.82 -29.02 7.32
C LEU A 394 4.29 -29.31 7.02
N ALA A 395 5.08 -29.75 8.02
CA ALA A 395 6.47 -30.12 7.83
C ALA A 395 6.63 -31.30 6.86
N TRP A 396 5.67 -32.24 6.84
CA TRP A 396 5.67 -33.34 5.88
C TRP A 396 5.32 -32.87 4.46
N ARG A 397 4.25 -32.08 4.28
CA ARG A 397 3.83 -31.58 2.96
C ARG A 397 4.81 -30.58 2.34
N ARG A 398 5.45 -29.78 3.19
CA ARG A 398 6.40 -28.72 2.85
C ARG A 398 7.66 -28.84 3.70
N PRO A 399 8.58 -29.77 3.35
CA PRO A 399 9.85 -29.90 4.06
C PRO A 399 10.69 -28.63 4.04
N ASP A 400 10.49 -27.78 3.04
CA ASP A 400 11.08 -26.45 2.90
C ASP A 400 10.59 -25.43 3.95
N LEU A 401 9.51 -25.73 4.68
CA LEU A 401 9.05 -24.96 5.86
C LEU A 401 9.47 -25.58 7.20
N LYS A 402 10.25 -26.67 7.22
CA LYS A 402 10.61 -27.40 8.45
C LYS A 402 11.24 -26.48 9.51
N HIS A 403 12.08 -25.53 9.08
CA HIS A 403 12.68 -24.54 9.97
C HIS A 403 11.63 -23.65 10.66
N GLN A 404 10.66 -23.11 9.91
CA GLN A 404 9.55 -22.31 10.46
C GLN A 404 8.65 -23.13 11.38
N VAL A 405 8.45 -24.42 11.06
CA VAL A 405 7.67 -25.31 11.93
C VAL A 405 8.37 -25.53 13.26
N ILE A 406 9.71 -25.68 13.28
CA ILE A 406 10.49 -25.77 14.52
C ILE A 406 10.32 -24.50 15.36
N LEU A 407 10.37 -23.32 14.72
CA LEU A 407 10.13 -22.04 15.40
C LEU A 407 8.72 -21.96 15.99
N ALA A 408 7.71 -22.41 15.25
CA ALA A 408 6.34 -22.52 15.74
C ALA A 408 6.23 -23.49 16.94
N CYS A 409 7.01 -24.58 16.96
CA CYS A 409 7.04 -25.50 18.09
C CYS A 409 7.65 -24.88 19.34
N ILE A 410 8.67 -24.03 19.20
CA ILE A 410 9.26 -23.27 20.30
C ILE A 410 8.23 -22.25 20.83
N ALA A 411 7.56 -21.53 19.94
CA ALA A 411 6.56 -20.52 20.29
C ALA A 411 5.29 -21.13 20.92
N GLY A 412 4.89 -22.33 20.48
CA GLY A 412 3.71 -23.06 20.96
C GLY A 412 3.98 -24.05 22.10
N ASP A 413 5.21 -24.14 22.61
CA ASP A 413 5.62 -25.09 23.67
C ASP A 413 5.37 -26.58 23.33
N TYR A 414 5.56 -26.96 22.06
CA TYR A 414 5.41 -28.35 21.58
C TYR A 414 6.70 -29.17 21.66
N HIS A 415 7.12 -29.56 22.87
CA HIS A 415 8.36 -30.32 23.11
C HIS A 415 8.51 -31.58 22.24
N CYS A 416 7.48 -32.43 22.15
CA CYS A 416 7.56 -33.70 21.43
C CYS A 416 7.77 -33.50 19.92
N LEU A 417 7.01 -32.60 19.30
CA LEU A 417 7.15 -32.31 17.88
C LEU A 417 8.46 -31.56 17.57
N PHE A 418 8.90 -30.70 18.49
CA PHE A 418 10.21 -30.07 18.38
C PHE A 418 11.31 -31.13 18.29
N LEU A 419 11.35 -32.10 19.20
CA LEU A 419 12.37 -33.17 19.15
C LEU A 419 12.28 -33.98 17.86
N GLU A 420 11.08 -34.35 17.44
CA GLU A 420 10.81 -35.10 16.20
C GLU A 420 11.38 -34.39 14.97
N LEU A 421 11.23 -33.06 14.88
CA LEU A 421 11.68 -32.30 13.73
C LEU A 421 13.12 -31.81 13.85
N PHE A 422 13.55 -31.45 15.06
CA PHE A 422 14.88 -30.90 15.30
C PHE A 422 15.97 -31.96 15.16
N ASP A 423 15.65 -33.22 15.43
CA ASP A 423 16.58 -34.32 15.23
C ASP A 423 17.03 -34.40 13.75
N GLY A 424 18.35 -34.43 13.55
CA GLY A 424 18.97 -34.37 12.23
C GLY A 424 18.92 -33.00 11.52
N THR A 425 18.53 -31.91 12.19
CA THR A 425 18.63 -30.54 11.63
C THR A 425 19.75 -29.75 12.28
N ARG A 426 20.46 -28.95 11.47
CA ARG A 426 21.49 -28.03 11.95
C ARG A 426 20.84 -26.88 12.73
N PRO A 427 21.27 -26.61 13.98
CA PRO A 427 20.78 -25.47 14.76
C PRO A 427 21.02 -24.15 14.04
N THR A 428 20.08 -23.20 14.16
CA THR A 428 20.23 -21.86 13.58
C THR A 428 20.15 -20.75 14.63
N GLN A 429 20.66 -19.57 14.26
CA GLN A 429 20.62 -18.37 15.10
C GLN A 429 19.17 -17.98 15.47
N GLU A 430 18.25 -18.08 14.52
CA GLU A 430 16.83 -17.75 14.69
C GLU A 430 16.15 -18.70 15.69
N GLN A 431 16.49 -20.00 15.67
CA GLN A 431 15.98 -20.98 16.63
C GLN A 431 16.48 -20.67 18.04
N TRP A 432 17.77 -20.33 18.18
CA TRP A 432 18.33 -19.95 19.48
C TRP A 432 17.71 -18.66 20.01
N GLU A 433 17.56 -17.64 19.16
CA GLU A 433 16.86 -16.39 19.53
C GLU A 433 15.40 -16.65 19.92
N ALA A 434 14.69 -17.52 19.20
CA ALA A 434 13.34 -17.93 19.56
C ALA A 434 13.30 -18.60 20.95
N ALA A 435 14.25 -19.49 21.22
CA ALA A 435 14.34 -20.20 22.49
C ALA A 435 14.70 -19.30 23.68
N LEU A 436 15.50 -18.24 23.48
CA LEU A 436 15.82 -17.26 24.54
C LEU A 436 14.60 -16.53 25.09
N HIS A 437 13.52 -16.49 24.32
CA HIS A 437 12.27 -15.83 24.67
C HIS A 437 11.15 -16.82 25.01
N SER A 438 11.40 -18.12 24.89
CA SER A 438 10.49 -19.15 25.39
C SER A 438 10.54 -19.16 26.92
N TYR A 439 9.40 -19.47 27.55
CA TYR A 439 9.34 -19.69 28.99
C TYR A 439 10.01 -21.00 29.41
N SER A 440 10.15 -21.95 28.47
CA SER A 440 10.74 -23.26 28.69
C SER A 440 12.23 -23.24 28.36
N GLU A 441 13.08 -23.44 29.37
CA GLU A 441 14.55 -23.52 29.20
C GLU A 441 14.96 -24.72 28.33
N PHE A 442 14.07 -25.72 28.21
CA PHE A 442 14.27 -26.95 27.42
C PHE A 442 14.78 -26.67 26.00
N TYR A 443 14.16 -25.74 25.29
CA TYR A 443 14.52 -25.44 23.89
C TYR A 443 15.93 -24.87 23.79
N LYS A 444 16.25 -23.93 24.68
CA LYS A 444 17.55 -23.27 24.71
C LYS A 444 18.64 -24.28 24.99
N GLU A 445 18.47 -25.12 26.01
CA GLU A 445 19.43 -26.16 26.37
C GLU A 445 19.69 -27.14 25.23
N LYS A 446 18.62 -27.60 24.55
CA LYS A 446 18.73 -28.53 23.43
C LYS A 446 19.45 -27.91 22.23
N ILE A 447 19.14 -26.67 21.90
CA ILE A 447 19.77 -25.94 20.81
C ILE A 447 21.25 -25.67 21.11
N GLU A 448 21.58 -25.22 22.33
CA GLU A 448 22.96 -24.96 22.74
C GLU A 448 23.81 -26.24 22.83
N LEU A 449 23.22 -27.35 23.29
CA LEU A 449 23.90 -28.64 23.29
C LEU A 449 24.27 -29.06 21.86
N ARG A 450 23.30 -28.98 20.94
CA ARG A 450 23.53 -29.36 19.55
C ARG A 450 24.49 -28.41 18.83
N ALA A 451 24.41 -27.12 19.12
CA ALA A 451 25.34 -26.13 18.60
C ALA A 451 26.79 -26.43 19.03
N LYS A 452 27.01 -26.84 20.29
CA LYS A 452 28.33 -27.29 20.76
C LYS A 452 28.83 -28.53 20.02
N GLU A 453 27.96 -29.52 19.79
CA GLU A 453 28.30 -30.72 19.01
C GLU A 453 28.72 -30.38 17.57
N GLU A 454 28.10 -29.37 16.97
CA GLU A 454 28.35 -28.93 15.59
C GLU A 454 29.38 -27.79 15.47
N GLY A 455 29.97 -27.33 16.59
CA GLY A 455 30.96 -26.25 16.61
C GLY A 455 30.40 -24.87 16.21
N LEU A 456 29.14 -24.59 16.55
CA LEU A 456 28.45 -23.34 16.23
C LEU A 456 28.45 -22.38 17.41
N GLU A 457 28.67 -21.10 17.14
CA GLU A 457 28.53 -20.02 18.10
C GLU A 457 27.37 -19.11 17.70
N PHE A 458 26.53 -18.75 18.68
CA PHE A 458 25.43 -17.81 18.50
C PHE A 458 25.72 -16.49 19.21
N HIS A 459 25.29 -15.38 18.60
CA HIS A 459 25.53 -14.05 19.14
C HIS A 459 24.20 -13.32 19.36
N LYS A 460 24.00 -12.73 20.54
CA LYS A 460 22.78 -11.98 20.84
C LYS A 460 22.73 -10.70 19.98
N LYS A 461 21.86 -10.65 18.97
CA LYS A 461 21.61 -9.42 18.20
C LYS A 461 20.76 -8.43 19.03
N SER A 462 21.20 -7.18 19.12
CA SER A 462 20.65 -6.18 20.05
C SER A 462 19.26 -5.63 19.68
N GLU A 463 18.86 -5.68 18.40
CA GLU A 463 17.60 -5.07 17.91
C GLU A 463 16.61 -6.08 17.30
N TRP A 464 17.11 -7.18 16.74
CA TRP A 464 16.32 -8.11 15.91
C TRP A 464 15.43 -9.10 16.71
N SER A 465 15.86 -9.48 17.92
CA SER A 465 15.30 -10.63 18.66
C SER A 465 13.87 -10.43 19.17
N LYS A 466 13.42 -9.19 19.37
CA LYS A 466 12.06 -8.89 19.86
C LYS A 466 10.99 -8.88 18.75
N GLU A 467 11.38 -8.58 17.51
CA GLU A 467 10.44 -8.40 16.39
C GLU A 467 10.02 -9.72 15.74
N TYR A 468 10.79 -10.80 15.92
CA TYR A 468 10.55 -12.07 15.24
C TYR A 468 9.49 -12.96 15.91
N LEU A 469 9.40 -12.92 17.24
CA LEU A 469 8.44 -13.73 18.02
C LEU A 469 7.12 -13.02 18.27
N ARG A 470 7.18 -11.69 18.30
CA ARG A 470 6.04 -10.79 18.24
C ARG A 470 6.34 -9.88 17.08
N PRO A 471 5.81 -10.14 15.88
CA PRO A 471 5.90 -9.15 14.83
C PRO A 471 5.45 -7.83 15.45
N THR A 472 6.33 -6.85 15.49
CA THR A 472 6.00 -5.42 15.67
C THR A 472 5.21 -4.93 14.44
N LYS A 473 4.26 -5.74 14.00
CA LYS A 473 3.17 -5.41 13.09
C LYS A 473 2.08 -4.63 13.81
N GLU A 474 2.16 -4.47 15.14
CA GLU A 474 1.54 -3.38 15.88
C GLU A 474 2.33 -2.08 15.62
N LEU A 475 1.64 -0.93 15.52
CA LEU A 475 2.21 0.38 15.18
C LEU A 475 3.60 0.59 15.81
N TYR A 476 4.61 0.80 14.96
CA TYR A 476 6.01 1.03 15.34
C TYR A 476 6.12 2.05 16.49
N LYS A 477 6.70 1.62 17.63
CA LYS A 477 7.04 2.46 18.80
C LYS A 477 8.29 3.33 18.56
N GLY A 478 8.35 4.00 17.40
CA GLY A 478 9.40 4.95 17.04
C GLY A 478 9.24 6.31 17.69
N ARG A 479 10.22 7.21 17.48
CA ARG A 479 10.26 8.58 18.04
C ARG A 479 9.04 9.46 17.69
N ASP A 480 8.24 9.06 16.71
CA ASP A 480 6.94 9.67 16.42
C ASP A 480 5.85 9.02 17.27
N LYS A 481 5.86 9.32 18.57
CA LYS A 481 4.72 9.04 19.44
C LYS A 481 3.49 9.71 18.81
N LEU A 482 2.50 8.93 18.36
CA LEU A 482 1.12 9.39 18.40
C LEU A 482 0.84 9.70 19.88
N ALA A 483 0.99 10.98 20.25
CA ALA A 483 0.50 11.46 21.52
C ALA A 483 -1.03 11.37 21.46
N LEU A 484 -1.55 10.20 21.85
CA LEU A 484 -2.90 10.13 22.42
C LEU A 484 -2.93 11.15 23.56
N THR A 485 -4.01 11.92 23.66
CA THR A 485 -4.23 12.83 24.79
C THR A 485 -4.02 12.06 26.09
N GLU A 486 -3.39 12.69 27.10
CA GLU A 486 -3.07 12.04 28.39
C GLU A 486 -4.30 11.38 29.06
N GLU A 487 -5.50 11.77 28.66
CA GLU A 487 -6.80 11.22 29.09
C GLU A 487 -7.14 9.83 28.51
N ILE A 488 -6.40 9.34 27.50
CA ILE A 488 -6.53 7.98 26.91
C ILE A 488 -5.19 7.22 27.02
N PHE A 489 -4.37 7.60 27.99
CA PHE A 489 -3.12 6.91 28.30
C PHE A 489 -3.45 5.69 29.17
N ASN A 490 -3.57 4.51 28.56
CA ASN A 490 -3.22 3.29 29.29
C ASN A 490 -1.69 3.25 29.29
N GLU A 491 -1.09 3.62 30.43
CA GLU A 491 0.26 3.14 30.71
C GLU A 491 0.27 1.63 30.48
N PRO A 492 1.30 1.06 29.82
CA PRO A 492 1.43 -0.38 29.75
C PRO A 492 1.46 -0.85 31.19
N ASP A 493 0.39 -1.52 31.56
CA ASP A 493 0.20 -2.01 32.88
C ASP A 493 1.46 -2.77 33.31
N GLN A 494 2.06 -2.33 34.42
CA GLN A 494 3.17 -3.05 35.04
C GLN A 494 2.69 -4.35 35.70
N HIS A 495 1.47 -4.80 35.40
CA HIS A 495 1.03 -6.16 35.71
C HIS A 495 1.72 -7.20 34.81
N SER A 496 3.05 -7.33 34.96
CA SER A 496 3.73 -8.63 34.78
C SER A 496 3.25 -9.66 35.81
N GLU A 497 2.46 -9.23 36.81
CA GLU A 497 1.93 -10.07 37.88
C GLU A 497 0.48 -10.56 37.65
N ASP A 498 -0.30 -9.97 36.74
CA ASP A 498 -1.73 -10.38 36.54
C ASP A 498 -1.91 -11.68 35.75
N TRP A 499 -0.87 -12.18 35.10
CA TRP A 499 -0.91 -13.53 34.51
C TRP A 499 -0.81 -14.63 35.58
N TYR A 500 -0.40 -14.29 36.81
CA TYR A 500 -0.21 -15.26 37.89
C TYR A 500 -1.45 -15.51 38.75
N SER A 501 -2.57 -14.83 38.48
CA SER A 501 -3.83 -14.99 39.23
C SER A 501 -5.05 -15.39 38.40
N TRP A 502 -4.85 -15.88 37.16
CA TRP A 502 -5.86 -16.74 36.53
C TRP A 502 -5.84 -18.13 37.19
N ASN A 503 -6.26 -18.18 38.47
CA ASN A 503 -7.30 -19.16 38.76
C ASN A 503 -8.37 -18.87 37.71
N VAL A 504 -8.51 -19.78 36.74
CA VAL A 504 -9.61 -19.73 35.77
C VAL A 504 -10.83 -19.35 36.60
N PRO A 505 -11.45 -18.17 36.40
CA PRO A 505 -12.67 -17.87 37.11
C PRO A 505 -13.56 -19.09 36.87
N GLU A 506 -14.11 -19.70 37.92
CA GLU A 506 -15.07 -20.81 37.76
C GLU A 506 -16.24 -20.42 36.81
N VAL A 507 -16.32 -19.13 36.49
CA VAL A 507 -17.09 -18.48 35.44
C VAL A 507 -16.18 -17.97 34.30
N ASN A 508 -15.56 -18.87 33.53
CA ASN A 508 -14.99 -18.52 32.24
C ASN A 508 -16.14 -18.01 31.36
N LEU A 509 -16.18 -16.70 31.04
CA LEU A 509 -17.27 -16.01 30.31
C LEU A 509 -17.67 -16.76 29.02
N PHE A 510 -16.71 -17.49 28.45
CA PHE A 510 -16.94 -18.46 27.40
C PHE A 510 -16.48 -19.86 27.85
N LYS A 511 -17.44 -20.76 28.08
CA LYS A 511 -17.19 -22.19 28.33
C LYS A 511 -16.20 -22.72 27.29
N PHE A 512 -15.29 -23.62 27.67
CA PHE A 512 -14.36 -24.33 26.75
C PHE A 512 -15.01 -24.79 25.43
N HIS A 513 -16.27 -25.23 25.53
CA HIS A 513 -17.08 -25.61 24.39
C HIS A 513 -17.26 -24.49 23.33
N MET A 514 -17.44 -23.24 23.75
CA MET A 514 -17.60 -22.11 22.83
C MET A 514 -16.28 -21.78 22.12
N HIS A 515 -15.14 -21.82 22.81
CA HIS A 515 -13.83 -21.67 22.18
C HIS A 515 -13.59 -22.76 21.12
N SER A 516 -13.92 -24.02 21.44
CA SER A 516 -13.84 -25.12 20.49
C SER A 516 -14.78 -24.94 19.29
N GLN A 517 -16.01 -24.45 19.52
CA GLN A 517 -16.93 -24.15 18.43
C GLN A 517 -16.40 -23.01 17.55
N ILE A 518 -15.90 -21.92 18.12
CA ILE A 518 -15.34 -20.78 17.35
C ILE A 518 -14.13 -21.24 16.53
N ALA A 519 -13.23 -22.04 17.09
CA ALA A 519 -12.10 -22.60 16.35
C ALA A 519 -12.57 -23.46 15.16
N ARG A 520 -13.60 -24.31 15.35
CA ARG A 520 -14.22 -25.09 14.26
C ARG A 520 -14.85 -24.20 13.19
N TRP A 521 -15.51 -23.11 13.58
CA TRP A 521 -16.05 -22.14 12.63
C TRP A 521 -14.93 -21.46 11.83
N GLN A 522 -13.85 -21.04 12.49
CA GLN A 522 -12.69 -20.44 11.83
C GLN A 522 -12.06 -21.40 10.81
N GLN A 523 -11.84 -22.66 11.20
CA GLN A 523 -11.35 -23.72 10.32
C GLN A 523 -12.32 -24.02 9.17
N SER A 524 -13.64 -23.98 9.43
CA SER A 524 -14.67 -24.15 8.41
C SER A 524 -14.64 -23.00 7.39
N ILE A 525 -14.48 -21.76 7.84
CA ILE A 525 -14.38 -20.58 6.97
C ILE A 525 -13.17 -20.68 6.05
N THR A 526 -12.01 -21.08 6.58
CA THR A 526 -10.78 -21.18 5.79
C THR A 526 -10.81 -22.36 4.83
N ALA A 527 -11.32 -23.52 5.24
CA ALA A 527 -11.30 -24.74 4.43
C ALA A 527 -11.90 -24.56 3.02
N THR A 528 -11.33 -25.25 2.03
CA THR A 528 -11.93 -25.33 0.69
C THR A 528 -13.27 -26.08 0.72
N ASP A 529 -14.09 -25.89 -0.30
CA ASP A 529 -15.38 -26.59 -0.42
C ASP A 529 -15.20 -28.11 -0.47
N GLU A 530 -14.19 -28.63 -1.18
CA GLU A 530 -13.91 -30.07 -1.22
C GLU A 530 -13.49 -30.60 0.16
N THR A 531 -12.80 -29.79 0.96
CA THR A 531 -12.38 -30.17 2.31
C THR A 531 -13.58 -30.18 3.26
N ARG A 532 -14.45 -29.16 3.19
CA ARG A 532 -15.70 -29.15 3.97
C ARG A 532 -16.60 -30.33 3.63
N GLN A 533 -16.74 -30.67 2.34
CA GLN A 533 -17.53 -31.82 1.91
C GLN A 533 -16.94 -33.13 2.43
N ARG A 534 -15.61 -33.32 2.33
CA ARG A 534 -14.92 -34.51 2.85
C ARG A 534 -15.03 -34.63 4.38
N ALA A 535 -14.91 -33.52 5.10
CA ALA A 535 -15.00 -33.50 6.55
C ALA A 535 -16.46 -33.58 7.07
N SER A 536 -17.48 -33.28 6.26
CA SER A 536 -18.86 -33.60 6.66
C SER A 536 -19.10 -35.12 6.83
N MET A 537 -18.23 -35.95 6.26
CA MET A 537 -18.26 -37.42 6.37
C MET A 537 -17.40 -37.98 7.51
N LYS A 538 -16.52 -37.19 8.14
CA LYS A 538 -15.63 -37.60 9.25
C LYS A 538 -15.61 -36.50 10.32
N ALA A 539 -15.85 -36.82 11.60
CA ALA A 539 -15.91 -35.80 12.67
C ALA A 539 -14.78 -34.77 12.56
N TYR A 540 -15.14 -33.49 12.43
CA TYR A 540 -14.24 -32.36 12.11
C TYR A 540 -13.13 -32.11 13.16
N SER A 541 -13.06 -32.89 14.24
CA SER A 541 -12.12 -32.69 15.35
C SER A 541 -10.70 -33.21 15.10
N ASP A 542 -10.51 -34.08 14.10
CA ASP A 542 -9.30 -34.91 13.98
C ASP A 542 -8.59 -34.71 12.63
N LEU A 543 -8.49 -33.45 12.17
CA LEU A 543 -7.76 -33.14 10.94
C LEU A 543 -6.26 -33.45 11.13
N TYR A 544 -5.71 -34.25 10.21
CA TYR A 544 -4.30 -34.67 10.12
C TYR A 544 -3.80 -35.64 11.20
N SER A 545 -4.71 -36.18 12.03
CA SER A 545 -4.39 -37.17 13.07
C SER A 545 -4.99 -38.54 12.81
N THR A 546 -5.49 -38.81 11.60
CA THR A 546 -6.08 -40.10 11.27
C THR A 546 -4.99 -41.17 11.10
N LYS A 547 -5.39 -42.45 11.16
CA LYS A 547 -4.47 -43.57 10.92
C LYS A 547 -3.87 -43.49 9.53
N GLU A 548 -4.68 -43.09 8.54
CA GLU A 548 -4.24 -42.90 7.16
C GLU A 548 -3.20 -41.77 7.05
N ASP A 549 -3.33 -40.70 7.83
CA ASP A 549 -2.33 -39.63 7.88
C ASP A 549 -1.00 -40.13 8.46
N TYR A 550 -1.06 -40.95 9.51
CA TYR A 550 0.15 -41.57 10.07
C TYR A 550 0.83 -42.50 9.07
N GLU A 551 0.08 -43.42 8.45
CA GLU A 551 0.60 -44.36 7.45
C GLU A 551 1.19 -43.63 6.24
N ARG A 552 0.54 -42.55 5.77
CA ARG A 552 1.03 -41.69 4.69
C ARG A 552 2.37 -41.02 5.03
N ARG A 553 2.54 -40.57 6.28
CA ARG A 553 3.78 -39.92 6.75
C ARG A 553 4.97 -40.85 6.94
N LEU A 554 4.75 -42.18 6.94
CA LEU A 554 5.86 -43.15 6.92
C LEU A 554 6.59 -43.17 5.57
N GLY A 555 5.94 -42.70 4.49
CA GLY A 555 6.56 -42.51 3.19
C GLY A 555 7.42 -41.25 3.12
N PRO A 556 8.30 -41.13 2.10
CA PRO A 556 9.10 -39.92 1.91
C PRO A 556 8.18 -38.70 1.70
N PRO A 557 8.56 -37.51 2.21
CA PRO A 557 7.79 -36.31 1.97
C PRO A 557 7.81 -35.94 0.48
N PRO A 558 6.74 -35.32 -0.05
CA PRO A 558 6.72 -34.84 -1.42
C PRO A 558 7.80 -33.76 -1.64
N LEU A 559 8.39 -33.75 -2.83
CA LEU A 559 9.31 -32.70 -3.26
C LEU A 559 8.51 -31.49 -3.73
N PRO A 560 8.68 -30.30 -3.11
CA PRO A 560 8.04 -29.08 -3.58
C PRO A 560 8.50 -28.74 -5.00
N ARG A 561 7.56 -28.48 -5.90
CA ARG A 561 7.85 -28.06 -7.28
C ARG A 561 8.51 -26.68 -7.33
N TYR A 562 8.10 -25.81 -6.41
CA TYR A 562 8.61 -24.45 -6.24
C TYR A 562 9.01 -24.28 -4.77
N PRO A 563 10.24 -24.65 -4.39
CA PRO A 563 10.67 -24.60 -3.00
C PRO A 563 10.77 -23.16 -2.51
N LYS A 564 10.47 -22.95 -1.23
CA LYS A 564 10.71 -21.66 -0.59
C LYS A 564 12.20 -21.42 -0.44
N PHE A 565 12.71 -20.41 -1.14
CA PHE A 565 14.06 -19.92 -0.91
C PHE A 565 14.07 -19.09 0.37
N LEU A 566 14.47 -19.71 1.47
CA LEU A 566 14.95 -18.96 2.61
C LEU A 566 16.26 -18.34 2.15
N GLY A 567 16.25 -17.03 1.91
CA GLY A 567 17.49 -16.29 1.73
C GLY A 567 18.35 -16.58 2.95
N LEU A 568 19.31 -17.50 2.81
CA LEU A 568 20.52 -17.46 3.61
C LEU A 568 20.97 -16.01 3.49
N SER A 569 21.02 -15.34 4.64
CA SER A 569 21.73 -14.09 4.91
C SER A 569 22.31 -13.42 3.69
N HIS A 570 21.97 -12.15 3.49
CA HIS A 570 22.86 -11.16 2.85
C HIS A 570 24.34 -11.48 3.13
N GLU A 571 24.97 -12.27 2.26
CA GLU A 571 26.39 -12.20 1.98
C GLU A 571 26.54 -10.85 1.28
N PHE A 572 26.77 -9.81 2.09
CA PHE A 572 27.46 -8.64 1.60
C PHE A 572 28.91 -9.08 1.34
N ASP A 573 29.11 -9.74 0.20
CA ASP A 573 30.41 -9.73 -0.46
C ASP A 573 30.56 -8.36 -1.15
N GLU A 574 31.63 -7.68 -0.75
CA GLU A 574 32.21 -6.40 -1.22
C GLU A 574 31.67 -5.06 -0.69
#